data_AF-A0A966KWI5-F1
#
_entry.id   AF-A0A966KWI5-F1
#
_cell.length_a   1.000
_cell.length_b   1.000
_cell.length_c   1.000
_cell.angle_alpha   90.00
_cell.angle_beta   90.00
_cell.angle_gamma   90.00
#
_symmetry.space_group_name_H-M   'P 1'
#
loop_
_entity.id
_entity.type
_entity.pdbx_description
1 polymer ?
#
loop_
_entity_poly.entity_id
_entity_poly.type
_entity_poly.pdbx_seq_one_letter_code
_entity_poly.pdbx_strand_id
1 'polypeptide(L)'
;MRLHHVSVAAVACAGLMALSAWAGPLDKTECVAPAKPGGGFDLTCKLAQSALLDGKYTADPMRVSYMPGGIGAVAYNAIVAQRPAENNTIVAFSGGSLLNLAQGKFGRYGENDVRWLAAVGSDFGAVIVADNSPLKSMKDLVTAIKANPGKVVFGAGGSVGSQDWMKAALTPMFNKDTPKHETCVPCVGRASTRHGRLK
;
A
#
# COMPACT_ATOMS: atom_id res chain seq x y z
N MET A 1 11.39 -29.02 -72.90
CA MET A 1 11.63 -27.58 -73.11
C MET A 1 11.04 -26.85 -71.90
N ARG A 2 11.87 -26.10 -71.19
CA ARG A 2 11.62 -25.42 -69.89
C ARG A 2 10.51 -24.38 -69.99
N LEU A 3 9.77 -24.12 -68.91
CA LEU A 3 9.24 -22.81 -68.47
C LEU A 3 8.22 -23.06 -67.33
N HIS A 4 8.15 -22.43 -66.15
CA HIS A 4 8.99 -21.58 -65.30
C HIS A 4 8.33 -21.66 -63.90
N HIS A 5 9.14 -21.71 -62.83
CA HIS A 5 8.67 -21.51 -61.46
C HIS A 5 8.32 -20.04 -61.26
N VAL A 6 7.07 -19.72 -60.95
CA VAL A 6 6.68 -18.38 -60.48
C VAL A 6 6.32 -18.47 -59.00
N SER A 7 7.19 -17.88 -58.21
CA SER A 7 7.07 -17.65 -56.78
C SER A 7 5.79 -16.92 -56.43
N VAL A 8 5.00 -17.46 -55.51
CA VAL A 8 3.98 -16.70 -54.75
C VAL A 8 4.46 -16.66 -53.30
N ALA A 9 5.39 -15.72 -53.05
CA ALA A 9 5.83 -15.32 -51.73
C ALA A 9 5.62 -13.81 -51.61
N ALA A 10 4.41 -13.40 -51.28
CA ALA A 10 4.06 -12.08 -50.76
C ALA A 10 2.57 -12.09 -50.38
N VAL A 11 2.19 -11.30 -49.39
CA VAL A 11 0.82 -11.13 -48.84
C VAL A 11 0.46 -12.07 -47.67
N ALA A 12 1.23 -12.00 -46.59
CA ALA A 12 0.74 -12.32 -45.24
C ALA A 12 1.39 -11.44 -44.15
N CYS A 13 1.77 -10.19 -44.48
CA CYS A 13 2.43 -9.26 -43.55
C CYS A 13 1.58 -8.02 -43.19
N ALA A 14 0.26 -8.04 -43.42
CA ALA A 14 -0.61 -6.88 -43.14
C ALA A 14 -1.49 -7.02 -41.87
N GLY A 15 -1.34 -8.10 -41.09
CA GLY A 15 -2.20 -8.38 -39.93
C GLY A 15 -1.70 -7.86 -38.57
N LEU A 16 -0.45 -7.42 -38.47
CA LEU A 16 0.09 -6.83 -37.24
C LEU A 16 -0.01 -5.29 -37.31
N MET A 17 -1.23 -4.77 -37.48
CA MET A 17 -1.49 -3.44 -36.96
C MET A 17 -1.37 -3.55 -35.44
N ALA A 18 -0.26 -3.02 -34.93
CA ALA A 18 -0.07 -2.77 -33.52
C ALA A 18 -1.38 -2.24 -32.93
N LEU A 19 -1.96 -3.01 -32.02
CA LEU A 19 -2.85 -2.46 -31.00
C LEU A 19 -1.98 -1.52 -30.17
N SER A 20 -1.75 -0.32 -30.68
CA SER A 20 -1.35 0.81 -29.85
C SER A 20 -2.46 0.92 -28.83
N ALA A 21 -2.20 0.47 -27.61
CA ALA A 21 -3.06 0.78 -26.48
C ALA A 21 -3.01 2.31 -26.35
N TRP A 22 -3.98 2.98 -26.98
CA TRP A 22 -4.18 4.40 -26.80
C TRP A 22 -4.58 4.58 -25.34
N ALA A 23 -3.64 5.07 -24.52
CA ALA A 23 -3.97 5.55 -23.20
C ALA A 23 -5.05 6.62 -23.37
N GLY A 24 -6.25 6.35 -22.84
CA GLY A 24 -7.33 7.34 -22.83
C GLY A 24 -6.87 8.60 -22.09
N PRO A 25 -7.57 9.74 -22.30
CA PRO A 25 -7.27 10.95 -21.55
C PRO A 25 -7.29 10.67 -20.04
N LEU A 26 -6.29 11.21 -19.33
CA LEU A 26 -6.23 11.15 -17.86
C LEU A 26 -7.09 12.28 -17.26
N ASP A 27 -8.39 12.24 -17.54
CA ASP A 27 -9.38 13.14 -16.97
C ASP A 27 -10.07 12.51 -15.75
N LYS A 28 -10.54 13.35 -14.82
CA LYS A 28 -11.28 12.92 -13.61
C LYS A 28 -10.54 11.83 -12.78
N THR A 29 -9.22 11.94 -12.68
CA THR A 29 -8.40 10.96 -11.96
C THR A 29 -8.77 10.89 -10.49
N GLU A 30 -8.79 9.67 -9.94
CA GLU A 30 -9.06 9.39 -8.52
C GLU A 30 -8.02 8.44 -7.93
N CYS A 31 -7.58 8.73 -6.71
CA CYS A 31 -6.91 7.76 -5.84
C CYS A 31 -7.75 7.46 -4.60
N VAL A 32 -8.14 6.20 -4.43
CA VAL A 32 -8.85 5.71 -3.25
C VAL A 32 -7.83 5.30 -2.19
N ALA A 33 -7.83 6.02 -1.07
CA ALA A 33 -6.98 5.75 0.09
C ALA A 33 -7.74 4.89 1.13
N PRO A 34 -7.25 3.67 1.45
CA PRO A 34 -7.87 2.82 2.49
C PRO A 34 -7.59 3.25 3.95
N ALA A 35 -7.52 4.56 4.20
CA ALA A 35 -7.27 5.16 5.52
C ALA A 35 -8.15 6.40 5.72
N LYS A 36 -8.04 6.99 6.92
CA LYS A 36 -8.47 8.38 7.16
C LYS A 36 -7.41 9.37 6.64
N PRO A 37 -7.77 10.65 6.42
CA PRO A 37 -6.80 11.69 6.08
C PRO A 37 -5.59 11.70 7.02
N GLY A 38 -4.39 11.86 6.47
CA GLY A 38 -3.13 11.87 7.21
C GLY A 38 -2.54 10.51 7.59
N GLY A 39 -3.16 9.40 7.18
CA GLY A 39 -2.60 8.05 7.30
C GLY A 39 -1.64 7.68 6.15
N GLY A 40 -0.99 6.51 6.25
CA GLY A 40 -0.01 6.06 5.24
C GLY A 40 -0.56 6.00 3.81
N PHE A 41 -1.76 5.43 3.62
CA PHE A 41 -2.40 5.38 2.30
C PHE A 41 -2.78 6.75 1.72
N ASP A 42 -3.09 7.74 2.58
CA ASP A 42 -3.33 9.13 2.13
C ASP A 42 -2.03 9.73 1.57
N LEU A 43 -0.91 9.50 2.25
CA LEU A 43 0.41 9.92 1.77
C LEU A 43 0.73 9.26 0.42
N THR A 44 0.45 7.96 0.25
CA THR A 44 0.61 7.26 -1.02
C THR A 44 -0.18 7.93 -2.15
N CYS A 45 -1.46 8.25 -1.91
CA CYS A 45 -2.28 8.95 -2.90
C CYS A 45 -1.78 10.36 -3.22
N LYS A 46 -1.29 11.10 -2.21
CA LYS A 46 -0.71 12.43 -2.39
C LYS A 46 0.59 12.39 -3.18
N LEU A 47 1.44 11.40 -2.96
CA LEU A 47 2.66 11.18 -3.75
C LEU A 47 2.31 10.92 -5.23
N ALA A 48 1.32 10.08 -5.49
CA ALA A 48 0.84 9.84 -6.85
C ALA A 48 0.22 11.10 -7.48
N GLN A 49 -0.54 11.88 -6.71
CA GLN A 49 -1.11 13.16 -7.14
C GLN A 49 -0.02 14.15 -7.56
N SER A 50 0.98 14.38 -6.69
CA SER A 50 2.10 15.28 -7.00
C SER A 50 2.90 14.77 -8.19
N ALA A 51 3.23 13.48 -8.26
CA ALA A 51 4.00 12.91 -9.36
C ALA A 51 3.32 13.09 -10.73
N LEU A 52 2.00 12.88 -10.81
CA LEU A 52 1.24 13.05 -12.05
C LEU A 52 1.12 14.53 -12.46
N LEU A 53 0.92 15.42 -11.48
CA LEU A 53 0.78 16.85 -11.72
C LEU A 53 2.13 17.49 -12.12
N ASP A 54 3.20 17.20 -11.38
CA ASP A 54 4.54 17.73 -11.62
C ASP A 54 5.11 17.22 -12.95
N GLY A 55 4.80 15.96 -13.30
CA GLY A 55 5.11 15.36 -14.59
C GLY A 55 4.28 15.89 -15.76
N LYS A 56 3.30 16.77 -15.51
CA LYS A 56 2.34 17.31 -16.49
C LYS A 56 1.55 16.21 -17.23
N TYR A 57 1.29 15.10 -16.56
CA TYR A 57 0.47 14.00 -17.08
C TYR A 57 -1.02 14.26 -16.89
N THR A 58 -1.39 15.09 -15.91
CA THR A 58 -2.78 15.49 -15.63
C THR A 58 -2.88 17.01 -15.65
N ALA A 59 -3.99 17.54 -16.19
CA ALA A 59 -4.26 18.98 -16.18
C ALA A 59 -4.67 19.48 -14.78
N ASP A 60 -5.43 18.65 -14.05
CA ASP A 60 -5.93 18.94 -12.71
C ASP A 60 -5.32 17.97 -11.68
N PRO A 61 -5.22 18.38 -10.40
CA PRO A 61 -4.81 17.47 -9.33
C PRO A 61 -5.77 16.29 -9.19
N MET A 62 -5.22 15.07 -9.14
CA MET A 62 -5.98 13.84 -8.90
C MET A 62 -6.81 13.92 -7.61
N ARG A 63 -8.09 13.54 -7.65
CA ARG A 63 -8.96 13.53 -6.47
C ARG A 63 -8.56 12.42 -5.52
N VAL A 64 -8.47 12.70 -4.22
CA VAL A 64 -8.26 11.67 -3.18
C VAL A 64 -9.58 11.37 -2.48
N SER A 65 -9.98 10.11 -2.41
CA SER A 65 -11.13 9.64 -1.61
C SER A 65 -10.69 8.67 -0.53
N TYR A 66 -11.50 8.54 0.51
CA TYR A 66 -11.15 7.76 1.70
C TYR A 66 -12.15 6.62 1.90
N MET A 67 -11.64 5.39 1.97
CA MET A 67 -12.44 4.20 2.21
C MET A 67 -11.74 3.29 3.24
N PRO A 68 -11.74 3.67 4.53
CA PRO A 68 -11.03 2.93 5.55
C PRO A 68 -11.66 1.56 5.83
N GLY A 69 -10.83 0.55 6.05
CA GLY A 69 -11.28 -0.76 6.52
C GLY A 69 -10.39 -1.92 6.08
N GLY A 70 -10.18 -2.89 6.97
CA GLY A 70 -9.52 -4.17 6.67
C GLY A 70 -8.11 -4.07 6.07
N ILE A 71 -7.36 -3.01 6.37
CA ILE A 71 -6.01 -2.75 5.82
C ILE A 71 -6.05 -2.78 4.27
N GLY A 72 -7.09 -2.19 3.67
CA GLY A 72 -7.26 -2.17 2.22
C GLY A 72 -8.34 -3.09 1.69
N ALA A 73 -8.79 -4.09 2.46
CA ALA A 73 -9.75 -5.09 1.96
C ALA A 73 -11.08 -4.47 1.49
N VAL A 74 -11.59 -3.45 2.20
CA VAL A 74 -12.86 -2.80 1.83
C VAL A 74 -12.74 -2.07 0.48
N ALA A 75 -11.72 -1.22 0.34
CA ALA A 75 -11.47 -0.49 -0.90
C ALA A 75 -11.15 -1.42 -2.07
N TYR A 76 -10.32 -2.44 -1.83
CA TYR A 76 -9.95 -3.43 -2.82
C TYR A 76 -11.18 -4.15 -3.37
N ASN A 77 -12.00 -4.73 -2.48
CA ASN A 77 -13.19 -5.47 -2.89
C ASN A 77 -14.24 -4.57 -3.55
N ALA A 78 -14.41 -3.33 -3.07
CA ALA A 78 -15.36 -2.40 -3.66
C ALA A 78 -14.97 -2.03 -5.11
N ILE A 79 -13.70 -1.73 -5.36
CA ILE A 79 -13.24 -1.38 -6.71
C ILE A 79 -13.29 -2.57 -7.66
N VAL A 80 -12.79 -3.73 -7.24
CA VAL A 80 -12.80 -4.94 -8.07
C VAL A 80 -14.23 -5.38 -8.40
N ALA A 81 -15.15 -5.31 -7.44
CA ALA A 81 -16.53 -5.76 -7.64
C ALA A 81 -17.39 -4.76 -8.44
N GLN A 82 -17.21 -3.46 -8.25
CA GLN A 82 -18.17 -2.44 -8.73
C GLN A 82 -17.59 -1.50 -9.79
N ARG A 83 -16.27 -1.28 -9.78
CA ARG A 83 -15.59 -0.28 -10.63
C ARG A 83 -14.38 -0.84 -11.41
N PRO A 84 -14.38 -2.11 -11.90
CA PRO A 84 -13.18 -2.72 -12.49
C PRO A 84 -12.77 -2.11 -13.85
N ALA A 85 -13.71 -1.44 -14.55
CA ALA A 85 -13.47 -0.84 -15.86
C ALA A 85 -13.02 0.63 -15.79
N GLU A 86 -12.89 1.21 -14.60
CA GLU A 86 -12.48 2.60 -14.46
C GLU A 86 -10.98 2.79 -14.63
N ASN A 87 -10.58 3.29 -15.79
CA ASN A 87 -9.17 3.41 -16.17
C ASN A 87 -8.38 4.49 -15.40
N ASN A 88 -9.07 5.50 -14.86
CA ASN A 88 -8.48 6.67 -14.21
C ASN A 88 -8.59 6.63 -12.67
N THR A 89 -8.98 5.47 -12.11
CA THR A 89 -9.11 5.24 -10.67
C THR A 89 -8.01 4.28 -10.21
N ILE A 90 -7.22 4.71 -9.23
CA ILE A 90 -6.19 3.88 -8.59
C ILE A 90 -6.53 3.67 -7.11
N VAL A 91 -6.07 2.55 -6.54
CA VAL A 91 -6.24 2.26 -5.11
C VAL A 91 -4.87 2.22 -4.46
N ALA A 92 -4.68 3.01 -3.40
CA ALA A 92 -3.45 2.93 -2.63
C ALA A 92 -3.35 1.57 -1.93
N PHE A 93 -2.21 0.91 -2.09
CA PHE A 93 -1.94 -0.42 -1.57
C PHE A 93 -0.59 -0.44 -0.85
N SER A 94 -0.43 -1.32 0.14
CA SER A 94 0.74 -1.38 1.01
C SER A 94 1.23 -2.82 1.18
N GLY A 95 2.45 -3.02 1.69
CA GLY A 95 2.94 -4.35 2.00
C GLY A 95 2.07 -5.10 3.05
N GLY A 96 1.39 -4.37 3.94
CA GLY A 96 0.47 -4.97 4.92
C GLY A 96 -0.84 -5.42 4.26
N SER A 97 -1.31 -4.68 3.26
CA SER A 97 -2.42 -5.10 2.42
C SER A 97 -2.04 -6.36 1.63
N LEU A 98 -0.82 -6.39 1.08
CA LEU A 98 -0.32 -7.53 0.32
C LEU A 98 -0.19 -8.79 1.19
N LEU A 99 0.34 -8.65 2.41
CA LEU A 99 0.41 -9.77 3.34
C LEU A 99 -0.99 -10.30 3.66
N ASN A 100 -1.95 -9.42 3.97
CA ASN A 100 -3.31 -9.84 4.27
C ASN A 100 -4.00 -10.50 3.06
N LEU A 101 -3.75 -10.01 1.84
CA LEU A 101 -4.22 -10.62 0.61
C LEU A 101 -3.63 -12.04 0.46
N ALA A 102 -2.32 -12.20 0.62
CA ALA A 102 -1.64 -13.49 0.57
C ALA A 102 -2.10 -14.47 1.68
N GLN A 103 -2.54 -13.94 2.82
CA GLN A 103 -3.16 -14.72 3.91
C GLN A 103 -4.64 -15.05 3.66
N GLY A 104 -5.22 -14.68 2.52
CA GLY A 104 -6.62 -14.92 2.18
C GLY A 104 -7.62 -14.06 2.96
N LYS A 105 -7.17 -13.01 3.65
CA LYS A 105 -8.03 -12.15 4.49
C LYS A 105 -8.91 -11.20 3.68
N PHE A 106 -8.66 -11.05 2.39
CA PHE A 106 -9.44 -10.21 1.48
C PHE A 106 -10.69 -10.96 0.93
N GLY A 107 -10.77 -12.28 1.17
CA GLY A 107 -11.92 -13.09 0.83
C GLY A 107 -11.89 -13.54 -0.63
N ARG A 108 -12.91 -13.14 -1.41
CA ARG A 108 -13.17 -13.67 -2.75
C ARG A 108 -12.12 -13.30 -3.79
N TYR A 109 -11.56 -12.09 -3.70
CA TYR A 109 -10.68 -11.54 -4.73
C TYR A 109 -9.22 -11.70 -4.33
N GLY A 110 -8.40 -12.14 -5.28
CA GLY A 110 -6.97 -12.40 -5.17
C GLY A 110 -6.12 -11.44 -5.99
N GLU A 111 -4.81 -11.67 -6.02
CA GLU A 111 -3.80 -10.83 -6.69
C GLU A 111 -3.96 -10.72 -8.21
N ASN A 112 -4.71 -11.64 -8.82
CA ASN A 112 -4.96 -11.70 -10.25
C ASN A 112 -6.19 -10.89 -10.69
N ASP A 113 -7.01 -10.41 -9.74
CA ASP A 113 -8.22 -9.64 -10.02
C ASP A 113 -7.96 -8.13 -10.21
N VAL A 114 -6.70 -7.71 -10.10
CA VAL A 114 -6.27 -6.32 -10.25
C VAL A 114 -5.08 -6.19 -11.18
N ARG A 115 -4.93 -5.00 -11.77
CA ARG A 115 -3.72 -4.62 -12.49
C ARG A 115 -2.79 -3.86 -11.55
N TRP A 116 -1.66 -4.48 -11.20
CA TRP A 116 -0.59 -3.82 -10.47
C TRP A 116 0.06 -2.75 -11.35
N LEU A 117 0.07 -1.50 -10.87
CA LEU A 117 0.53 -0.35 -11.66
C LEU A 117 2.01 -0.03 -11.41
N ALA A 118 2.32 0.36 -10.17
CA ALA A 118 3.68 0.77 -9.80
C ALA A 118 3.84 0.76 -8.28
N ALA A 119 5.08 0.60 -7.82
CA ALA A 119 5.49 0.96 -6.48
C ALA A 119 5.89 2.44 -6.44
N VAL A 120 5.12 3.25 -5.71
CA VAL A 120 5.34 4.73 -5.65
C VAL A 120 6.27 5.17 -4.53
N GLY A 121 6.61 4.28 -3.60
CA GLY A 121 7.51 4.59 -2.50
C GLY A 121 7.80 3.39 -1.61
N SER A 122 8.88 3.52 -0.84
CA SER A 122 9.28 2.58 0.20
C SER A 122 9.04 3.20 1.57
N ASP A 123 8.43 2.45 2.48
CA ASP A 123 8.21 2.89 3.85
C ASP A 123 9.31 2.35 4.78
N PHE A 124 10.00 3.25 5.49
CA PHE A 124 10.97 2.85 6.50
C PHE A 124 10.30 2.92 7.88
N GLY A 125 10.43 1.84 8.65
CA GLY A 125 9.92 1.81 10.02
C GLY A 125 10.78 2.69 10.92
N ALA A 126 10.12 3.58 11.67
CA ALA A 126 10.75 4.35 12.73
C ALA A 126 10.00 4.11 14.04
N VAL A 127 10.74 3.87 15.12
CA VAL A 127 10.16 3.89 16.46
C VAL A 127 10.30 5.30 17.00
N ILE A 128 9.16 5.91 17.31
CA ILE A 128 9.09 7.28 17.82
C ILE A 128 8.46 7.22 19.20
N VAL A 129 9.06 7.92 20.15
CA VAL A 129 8.59 8.04 21.53
C VAL A 129 8.16 9.48 21.81
N ALA A 130 7.38 9.68 22.87
CA ALA A 130 7.08 11.03 23.35
C ALA A 130 8.37 11.73 23.81
N ASP A 131 8.38 13.07 23.74
CA ASP A 131 9.57 13.87 24.09
C ASP A 131 10.03 13.64 25.55
N ASN A 132 9.05 13.49 26.45
CA ASN A 132 9.27 13.15 27.86
C ASN A 132 9.52 11.65 28.13
N SER A 133 9.74 10.83 27.10
CA SER A 133 9.99 9.40 27.27
C SER A 133 11.34 9.12 27.94
N PRO A 134 11.41 8.16 28.88
CA PRO A 134 12.67 7.68 29.44
C PRO A 134 13.48 6.86 28.43
N LEU A 135 12.86 6.35 27.36
CA LEU A 135 13.54 5.60 26.30
C LEU A 135 14.26 6.58 25.37
N LYS A 136 15.59 6.52 25.33
CA LYS A 136 16.41 7.42 24.49
C LYS A 136 17.12 6.69 23.35
N SER A 137 17.16 5.36 23.41
CA SER A 137 17.76 4.53 22.39
C SER A 137 16.96 3.25 22.12
N MET A 138 17.24 2.61 20.99
CA MET A 138 16.70 1.28 20.68
C MET A 138 17.11 0.22 21.73
N LYS A 139 18.30 0.38 22.34
CA LYS A 139 18.77 -0.51 23.41
C LYS A 139 17.91 -0.39 24.67
N ASP A 140 17.48 0.83 25.00
CA ASP A 140 16.60 1.06 26.15
C ASP A 140 15.23 0.43 25.91
N LEU A 141 14.71 0.53 24.68
CA LEU A 141 13.46 -0.10 24.29
C LEU A 141 13.54 -1.63 24.43
N VAL A 142 14.57 -2.26 23.86
CA VAL A 142 14.77 -3.72 23.97
C VAL A 142 14.91 -4.15 25.43
N THR A 143 15.65 -3.39 26.24
CA THR A 143 15.79 -3.65 27.68
C THR A 143 14.45 -3.55 28.41
N ALA A 144 13.66 -2.52 28.12
CA ALA A 144 12.34 -2.32 28.71
C ALA A 144 11.36 -3.45 28.35
N ILE A 145 11.37 -3.90 27.09
CA ILE A 145 10.55 -5.03 26.62
C ILE A 145 10.98 -6.34 27.29
N LYS A 146 12.30 -6.59 27.40
CA LYS A 146 12.82 -7.77 28.10
C LYS A 146 12.42 -7.80 29.58
N ALA A 147 12.48 -6.65 30.26
CA ALA A 147 12.16 -6.55 31.67
C ALA A 147 10.66 -6.71 31.94
N ASN A 148 9.80 -6.09 31.12
CA ASN A 148 8.36 -6.23 31.24
C ASN A 148 7.65 -6.00 29.89
N PRO A 149 7.39 -7.06 29.12
CA PRO A 149 6.83 -6.95 27.77
C PRO A 149 5.43 -6.31 27.73
N GLY A 150 4.66 -6.43 28.81
CA GLY A 150 3.31 -5.86 28.90
C GLY A 150 3.28 -4.36 29.20
N LYS A 151 4.39 -3.77 29.68
CA LYS A 151 4.45 -2.33 30.01
C LYS A 151 4.76 -1.45 28.81
N VAL A 152 5.41 -1.99 27.78
CA VAL A 152 5.70 -1.25 26.56
C VAL A 152 4.49 -1.38 25.63
N VAL A 153 3.82 -0.25 25.41
CA VAL A 153 2.65 -0.18 24.53
C VAL A 153 3.07 0.46 23.21
N PHE A 154 2.96 -0.30 22.12
CA PHE A 154 3.19 0.20 20.78
C PHE A 154 1.90 0.81 20.22
N GLY A 155 1.97 2.04 19.74
CA GLY A 155 0.94 2.61 18.87
C GLY A 155 1.30 2.34 17.42
N ALA A 156 0.47 1.60 16.70
CA ALA A 156 0.70 1.27 15.29
C ALA A 156 -0.49 1.72 14.43
N GLY A 157 -0.24 2.24 13.23
CA GLY A 157 -1.27 2.56 12.25
C GLY A 157 -1.86 1.29 11.64
N GLY A 158 -3.20 1.22 11.58
CA GLY A 158 -3.92 0.04 11.10
C GLY A 158 -4.17 -1.01 12.18
N SER A 159 -4.66 -2.19 11.77
CA SER A 159 -4.96 -3.32 12.66
C SER A 159 -3.83 -4.37 12.64
N VAL A 160 -4.03 -5.48 13.34
CA VAL A 160 -3.12 -6.66 13.26
C VAL A 160 -2.91 -7.07 11.80
N GLY A 161 -1.65 -7.25 11.40
CA GLY A 161 -1.25 -7.52 10.01
C GLY A 161 -0.99 -6.29 9.14
N SER A 162 -1.19 -5.07 9.67
CA SER A 162 -0.77 -3.84 8.99
C SER A 162 0.75 -3.70 8.96
N GLN A 163 1.26 -2.80 8.10
CA GLN A 163 2.71 -2.55 8.03
C GLN A 163 3.31 -2.07 9.36
N ASP A 164 2.62 -1.18 10.08
CA ASP A 164 3.12 -0.69 11.36
C ASP A 164 3.06 -1.77 12.44
N TRP A 165 2.01 -2.60 12.42
CA TRP A 165 1.93 -3.73 13.33
C TRP A 165 3.06 -4.74 13.08
N MET A 166 3.37 -5.04 11.82
CA MET A 166 4.50 -5.91 11.49
C MET A 166 5.82 -5.32 11.95
N LYS A 167 6.05 -4.02 11.76
CA LYS A 167 7.26 -3.34 12.23
C LYS A 167 7.43 -3.46 13.75
N ALA A 168 6.35 -3.26 14.51
CA ALA A 168 6.35 -3.48 15.95
C ALA A 168 6.65 -4.96 16.29
N ALA A 169 5.97 -5.91 15.63
CA ALA A 169 6.17 -7.35 15.85
C ALA A 169 7.56 -7.87 15.43
N LEU A 170 8.29 -7.13 14.60
CA LEU A 170 9.67 -7.42 14.22
C LEU A 170 10.69 -6.81 15.18
N THR A 171 10.29 -5.95 16.13
CA THR A 171 11.20 -5.39 17.15
C THR A 171 11.99 -6.46 17.89
N PRO A 172 11.38 -7.61 18.28
CA PRO A 172 12.12 -8.71 18.88
C PRO A 172 13.19 -9.34 17.97
N MET A 173 13.08 -9.23 16.65
CA MET A 173 14.07 -9.80 15.74
C MET A 173 15.40 -9.04 15.74
N PHE A 174 15.42 -7.79 16.24
CA PHE A 174 16.67 -7.05 16.43
C PHE A 174 17.54 -7.63 17.57
N ASN A 175 16.97 -8.45 18.46
CA ASN A 175 17.72 -9.15 19.50
C ASN A 175 17.03 -10.45 19.89
N LYS A 176 17.68 -11.60 19.65
CA LYS A 176 17.14 -12.96 19.80
C LYS A 176 16.54 -13.28 21.18
N ASP A 177 16.93 -12.58 22.25
CA ASP A 177 16.37 -12.83 23.59
C ASP A 177 15.19 -11.92 23.94
N THR A 178 14.67 -11.14 22.99
CA THR A 178 13.50 -10.27 23.22
C THR A 178 12.23 -11.12 23.24
N PRO A 179 11.36 -10.97 24.26
CA PRO A 179 10.08 -11.66 24.31
C PRO A 179 9.23 -11.40 23.06
N LYS A 180 8.53 -12.44 22.58
CA LYS A 180 7.64 -12.35 21.40
C LYS A 180 6.23 -11.85 21.71
N HIS A 181 5.98 -11.47 22.96
CA HIS A 181 4.69 -10.97 23.41
C HIS A 181 4.85 -9.47 23.68
N GLU A 182 4.10 -8.64 22.96
CA GLU A 182 4.09 -7.19 23.12
C GLU A 182 2.66 -6.68 23.01
N THR A 183 2.35 -5.57 23.68
CA THR A 183 1.02 -4.95 23.57
C THR A 183 1.03 -3.90 22.47
N CYS A 184 0.24 -4.12 21.41
CA CYS A 184 0.10 -3.18 20.30
C CYS A 184 -1.34 -2.67 20.23
N VAL A 185 -1.50 -1.34 20.27
CA VAL A 185 -2.78 -0.64 20.18
C VAL A 185 -2.97 -0.15 18.75
N PRO A 186 -3.98 -0.66 18.01
CA PRO A 186 -4.24 -0.25 16.64
C PRO A 186 -4.80 1.17 16.58
N CYS A 187 -4.29 1.98 15.65
CA CYS A 187 -4.73 3.34 15.39
C CYS A 187 -5.29 3.46 13.97
N VAL A 188 -6.54 3.90 13.81
CA VAL A 188 -7.10 4.18 12.47
C VAL A 188 -6.63 5.56 12.01
N GLY A 189 -5.56 5.60 11.20
CA GLY A 189 -4.92 6.83 10.73
C GLY A 189 -3.49 6.97 11.24
N ARG A 190 -3.02 8.20 11.48
CA ARG A 190 -1.70 8.44 12.10
C ARG A 190 -1.69 7.87 13.52
N ALA A 191 -0.59 7.21 13.90
CA ALA A 191 -0.31 6.88 15.29
C ALA A 191 -0.27 8.19 16.10
N SER A 192 -1.34 8.50 16.82
CA SER A 192 -1.38 9.66 17.70
C SER A 192 -0.44 9.38 18.86
N THR A 193 0.56 10.23 19.06
CA THR A 193 1.23 10.37 20.35
C THR A 193 0.18 10.87 21.34
N ARG A 194 -0.57 9.96 21.98
CA ARG A 194 -1.52 10.34 23.04
C ARG A 194 -0.69 10.94 24.18
N HIS A 195 -0.64 12.26 24.25
CA HIS A 195 -0.41 12.97 25.50
C HIS A 195 -1.55 12.56 26.45
N GLY A 196 -1.24 11.66 27.38
CA GLY A 196 -2.00 11.40 28.61
C GLY A 196 -3.52 11.28 28.47
N ARG A 197 -4.03 10.09 28.12
CA ARG A 197 -5.26 9.56 28.71
C ARG A 197 -5.44 8.09 28.39
N LEU A 198 -5.00 7.27 29.33
CA LEU A 198 -5.58 5.95 29.60
C LEU A 198 -6.88 6.20 30.37
N LYS A 199 -8.00 5.79 29.78
CA LYS A 199 -9.16 5.27 30.50
C LYS A 199 -9.60 4.03 29.74
#